data_AF-B4JYH1-F1
#
_entry.id   AF-B4JYH1-F1
#
_cell.length_a   1.000
_cell.length_b   1.000
_cell.length_c   1.000
_cell.angle_alpha   90.00
_cell.angle_beta   90.00
_cell.angle_gamma   90.00
#
_symmetry.space_group_name_H-M   'P 1'
#
loop_
_entity.id
_entity.type
_entity.pdbx_description
1 polymer ?
#
loop_
_entity_poly.entity_id
_entity_poly.type
_entity_poly.pdbx_seq_one_letter_code
_entity_poly.pdbx_strand_id
1 'polypeptide(L)'
;MAFWPNSESAKQPQRVHYPAGVDFFEHEFTSVAADELDPFGPDIGDDDLGIDDPETMPRLFQGDIAIDPYTYITLRLGVNPMRHPKRLWPNGTIPFEISPRYEDKEWKLIVQALKTFNALTCVKFVPYDGEADDYLLIEPPEDGPLGCWSYVGKRGGEQVVALQRPDETSAHCFSSEGRIMHELMHAIGIYHEQSRADRDNFVKIHWENIVPRFRKNFKLISRKKGKYSFDYDYNSVMHYGEYYFSKKKGVMATMTPLQPGVRIGQRKTLSKIDCLKINDLYGCLKGRRGKMYRSFCHLLGL
;
A
#
# COMPACT_ATOMS: atom_id res chain seq x y z
N MET A 1 14.12 22.99 -15.92
CA MET A 1 14.31 23.16 -14.47
C MET A 1 13.05 23.83 -13.93
N ALA A 2 12.16 23.07 -13.31
CA ALA A 2 11.01 23.64 -12.62
C ALA A 2 11.39 23.73 -11.14
N PHE A 3 11.54 24.94 -10.63
CA PHE A 3 11.77 25.22 -9.22
C PHE A 3 10.43 25.17 -8.48
N TRP A 4 10.41 24.47 -7.35
CA TRP A 4 9.25 24.33 -6.49
C TRP A 4 9.44 25.35 -5.36
N PRO A 5 8.54 26.32 -5.15
CA PRO A 5 8.71 27.32 -4.11
C PRO A 5 8.43 26.71 -2.72
N ASN A 6 9.20 27.13 -1.73
CA ASN A 6 8.91 26.90 -0.32
C ASN A 6 7.67 27.73 0.05
N SER A 7 6.68 27.10 0.69
CA SER A 7 5.41 27.73 1.08
C SER A 7 5.57 28.59 2.35
N GLU A 8 5.24 29.88 2.24
CA GLU A 8 4.94 30.75 3.39
C GLU A 8 3.43 30.70 3.72
N SER A 9 3.16 30.71 5.03
CA SER A 9 1.91 30.76 5.79
C SER A 9 0.55 30.67 5.06
N ALA A 10 -0.22 29.63 5.39
CA ALA A 10 -1.67 29.58 5.22
C ALA A 10 -2.38 29.47 6.59
N LYS A 11 -3.51 30.18 6.73
CA LYS A 11 -4.32 30.30 7.95
C LYS A 11 -4.99 28.97 8.33
N GLN A 12 -5.12 28.72 9.64
CA GLN A 12 -5.81 27.55 10.21
C GLN A 12 -7.26 27.40 9.71
N PRO A 13 -7.69 26.22 9.25
CA PRO A 13 -9.10 25.91 9.07
C PRO A 13 -9.73 25.40 10.38
N GLN A 14 -11.02 25.73 10.56
CA GLN A 14 -11.82 25.39 11.73
C GLN A 14 -12.09 23.88 11.83
N ARG A 15 -12.12 23.38 13.07
CA ARG A 15 -12.39 21.97 13.43
C ARG A 15 -13.74 21.49 12.86
N VAL A 16 -13.69 20.44 12.05
CA VAL A 16 -14.88 19.67 11.65
C VAL A 16 -15.15 18.61 12.73
N HIS A 17 -16.36 18.65 13.30
CA HIS A 17 -16.84 17.65 14.25
C HIS A 17 -17.23 16.35 13.51
N TYR A 18 -16.64 15.21 13.89
CA TYR A 18 -17.08 13.90 13.43
C TYR A 18 -18.39 13.49 14.15
N PRO A 19 -19.41 12.99 13.42
CA PRO A 19 -20.62 12.47 14.06
C PRO A 19 -20.34 11.12 14.73
N ALA A 20 -20.80 10.96 15.97
CA ALA A 20 -20.76 9.72 16.71
C ALA A 20 -21.81 8.72 16.18
N GLY A 21 -21.40 7.46 16.04
CA GLY A 21 -22.31 6.32 15.82
C GLY A 21 -22.20 5.70 14.42
N VAL A 22 -21.37 4.68 14.28
CA VAL A 22 -21.58 3.63 13.28
C VAL A 22 -21.47 2.29 14.01
N ASP A 23 -22.58 1.59 14.02
CA ASP A 23 -22.81 0.32 14.69
C ASP A 23 -21.87 -0.76 14.13
N PHE A 24 -21.19 -1.46 15.03
CA PHE A 24 -20.19 -2.47 14.72
C PHE A 24 -20.85 -3.86 14.80
N PHE A 25 -20.74 -4.61 13.70
CA PHE A 25 -21.10 -6.03 13.55
C PHE A 25 -22.59 -6.37 13.60
N GLU A 26 -23.11 -6.91 12.49
CA GLU A 26 -23.97 -8.11 12.53
C GLU A 26 -23.99 -8.82 11.16
N HIS A 27 -23.58 -10.11 11.19
CA HIS A 27 -23.91 -11.26 10.34
C HIS A 27 -23.58 -11.26 8.81
N GLU A 28 -23.12 -12.35 8.17
CA GLU A 28 -23.24 -13.80 8.41
C GLU A 28 -21.91 -14.54 8.18
N PHE A 29 -21.44 -15.26 9.20
CA PHE A 29 -20.61 -16.45 9.06
C PHE A 29 -21.49 -17.65 9.39
N THR A 30 -21.45 -18.68 8.54
CA THR A 30 -22.05 -19.99 8.82
C THR A 30 -21.56 -20.52 10.16
N SER A 31 -22.51 -20.88 11.01
CA SER A 31 -22.40 -21.44 12.36
C SER A 31 -21.09 -22.17 12.66
N VAL A 32 -20.29 -21.59 13.55
CA VAL A 32 -19.31 -22.31 14.37
C VAL A 32 -19.80 -22.20 15.82
N ALA A 33 -19.72 -23.32 16.55
CA ALA A 33 -20.36 -23.48 17.85
C ALA A 33 -19.96 -22.39 18.86
N ALA A 34 -20.90 -22.04 19.75
CA ALA A 34 -20.81 -20.96 20.72
C ALA A 34 -19.68 -21.12 21.78
N ASP A 35 -18.90 -22.20 21.72
CA ASP A 35 -17.75 -22.45 22.59
C ASP A 35 -16.42 -21.94 21.97
N GLU A 36 -16.44 -21.37 20.76
CA GLU A 36 -15.33 -20.62 20.13
C GLU A 36 -15.45 -19.09 20.31
N LEU A 37 -16.24 -18.63 21.30
CA LEU A 37 -16.33 -17.23 21.69
C LEU A 37 -15.13 -16.80 22.56
N ASP A 38 -13.95 -16.85 21.95
CA ASP A 38 -12.91 -15.88 22.22
C ASP A 38 -12.35 -15.36 20.87
N PRO A 39 -12.99 -14.33 20.27
CA PRO A 39 -12.47 -13.73 19.05
C PRO A 39 -11.11 -13.04 19.27
N PHE A 40 -10.68 -12.92 20.54
CA PHE A 40 -9.43 -12.37 21.01
C PHE A 40 -8.65 -13.43 21.79
N GLY A 41 -8.42 -14.61 21.17
CA GLY A 41 -7.53 -15.64 21.73
C GLY A 41 -6.32 -15.02 22.43
N PRO A 42 -5.85 -15.64 23.53
CA PRO A 42 -5.24 -14.97 24.67
C PRO A 42 -4.28 -13.88 24.27
N ASP A 43 -4.38 -12.74 24.96
CA ASP A 43 -3.58 -11.54 24.74
C ASP A 43 -2.09 -11.88 24.92
N ILE A 44 -1.46 -12.35 23.83
CA ILE A 44 -0.02 -12.44 23.72
C ILE A 44 0.41 -10.97 23.71
N GLY A 45 1.05 -10.52 24.81
CA GLY A 45 1.38 -9.12 25.04
C GLY A 45 1.88 -8.40 23.79
N ASP A 46 1.50 -7.13 23.65
CA ASP A 46 1.76 -6.27 22.48
C ASP A 46 3.25 -6.21 22.07
N ASP A 47 4.16 -6.62 22.94
CA ASP A 47 5.62 -6.48 22.84
C ASP A 47 6.29 -7.31 21.74
N ASP A 48 5.61 -8.27 21.08
CA ASP A 48 6.20 -9.12 20.01
C ASP A 48 5.27 -9.31 18.78
N LEU A 49 4.23 -8.48 18.63
CA LEU A 49 3.20 -8.66 17.59
C LEU A 49 3.41 -7.86 16.29
N GLY A 50 4.60 -7.30 16.05
CA GLY A 50 4.93 -6.58 14.82
C GLY A 50 4.72 -5.05 14.89
N ILE A 51 5.05 -4.45 16.04
CA ILE A 51 5.14 -2.99 16.20
C ILE A 51 6.36 -2.43 15.44
N ASP A 52 7.36 -3.25 15.16
CA ASP A 52 8.61 -2.86 14.51
C ASP A 52 8.61 -3.01 12.97
N ASP A 53 7.45 -3.04 12.33
CA ASP A 53 7.33 -2.69 10.90
C ASP A 53 6.17 -1.70 10.67
N PRO A 54 6.42 -0.56 10.01
CA PRO A 54 5.41 0.47 9.88
C PRO A 54 4.28 0.08 8.91
N GLU A 55 4.40 -0.98 8.12
CA GLU A 55 3.33 -1.48 7.24
C GLU A 55 2.43 -2.54 7.94
N THR A 56 2.86 -3.08 9.09
CA THR A 56 2.04 -4.00 9.89
C THR A 56 1.40 -3.30 11.09
N MET A 57 2.01 -2.22 11.57
CA MET A 57 1.52 -1.37 12.66
C MET A 57 0.09 -0.81 12.47
N PRO A 58 -0.38 -0.41 11.26
CA PRO A 58 -1.71 0.15 11.11
C PRO A 58 -2.84 -0.85 11.39
N ARG A 59 -2.53 -2.17 11.34
CA ARG A 59 -3.48 -3.28 11.55
C ARG A 59 -4.70 -3.21 10.60
N LEU A 60 -4.53 -2.59 9.44
CA LEU A 60 -5.54 -2.46 8.39
C LEU A 60 -5.64 -3.74 7.55
N PHE A 61 -6.45 -3.71 6.49
CA PHE A 61 -6.53 -4.85 5.58
C PHE A 61 -5.18 -5.07 4.93
N GLN A 62 -4.69 -6.31 4.99
CA GLN A 62 -3.33 -6.59 4.56
C GLN A 62 -2.31 -5.62 5.20
N GLY A 63 -2.51 -5.23 6.46
CA GLY A 63 -1.57 -4.40 7.20
C GLY A 63 -1.78 -2.90 7.04
N ASP A 64 -1.76 -2.42 5.80
CA ASP A 64 -1.57 -1.02 5.40
C ASP A 64 -2.58 -0.52 4.34
N ILE A 65 -3.57 -1.34 3.97
CA ILE A 65 -4.61 -0.91 3.02
C ILE A 65 -5.86 -0.45 3.78
N ALA A 66 -6.12 0.85 3.71
CA ALA A 66 -7.39 1.41 4.16
C ALA A 66 -8.52 1.02 3.19
N ILE A 67 -9.65 0.57 3.77
CA ILE A 67 -10.84 0.14 3.02
C ILE A 67 -12.01 1.04 3.41
N ASP A 68 -12.69 1.61 2.41
CA ASP A 68 -14.00 2.22 2.61
C ASP A 68 -15.10 1.13 2.71
N PRO A 69 -16.23 1.38 3.41
CA PRO A 69 -17.30 0.39 3.57
C PRO A 69 -17.86 -0.18 2.25
N TYR A 70 -17.88 0.60 1.17
CA TYR A 70 -18.31 0.15 -0.16
C TYR A 70 -17.26 -0.76 -0.83
N THR A 71 -15.98 -0.50 -0.59
CA THR A 71 -14.85 -1.37 -0.97
C THR A 71 -14.87 -2.69 -0.19
N TYR A 72 -15.29 -2.67 1.08
CA TYR A 72 -15.44 -3.89 1.89
C TYR A 72 -16.49 -4.86 1.32
N ILE A 73 -17.65 -4.35 0.88
CA ILE A 73 -18.71 -5.15 0.26
C ILE A 73 -18.26 -5.68 -1.11
N THR A 74 -17.49 -4.89 -1.87
CA THR A 74 -16.99 -5.29 -3.20
C THR A 74 -15.73 -6.16 -3.16
N LEU A 75 -15.01 -6.24 -2.03
CA LEU A 75 -13.83 -7.11 -1.80
C LEU A 75 -14.11 -8.61 -1.87
N ARG A 76 -15.38 -9.04 -1.97
CA ARG A 76 -15.73 -10.40 -2.44
C ARG A 76 -15.32 -10.63 -3.91
N LEU A 77 -14.99 -9.56 -4.63
CA LEU A 77 -14.45 -9.53 -5.98
C LEU A 77 -13.24 -8.59 -5.96
N GLY A 78 -12.03 -9.14 -5.83
CA GLY A 78 -10.79 -8.37 -5.91
C GLY A 78 -10.86 -7.22 -6.91
N VAL A 79 -10.67 -5.99 -6.42
CA VAL A 79 -10.78 -4.78 -7.21
C VAL A 79 -9.64 -4.81 -8.22
N ASN A 80 -9.93 -5.37 -9.38
CA ASN A 80 -9.09 -5.22 -10.55
C ASN A 80 -9.40 -3.82 -11.09
N PRO A 81 -8.44 -2.89 -11.15
CA PRO A 81 -8.71 -1.57 -11.71
C PRO A 81 -9.18 -1.65 -13.18
N MET A 82 -8.83 -2.73 -13.90
CA MET A 82 -9.36 -3.04 -15.24
C MET A 82 -10.85 -3.38 -15.26
N ARG A 83 -11.45 -3.73 -14.12
CA ARG A 83 -12.90 -3.95 -13.95
C ARG A 83 -13.62 -2.73 -13.36
N HIS A 84 -12.88 -1.82 -12.73
CA HIS A 84 -13.42 -0.61 -12.12
C HIS A 84 -12.63 0.62 -12.58
N PRO A 85 -12.81 1.07 -13.84
CA PRO A 85 -12.03 2.17 -14.41
C PRO A 85 -12.17 3.48 -13.61
N LYS A 86 -13.27 3.64 -12.86
CA LYS A 86 -13.49 4.79 -11.97
C LYS A 86 -12.49 4.88 -10.79
N ARG A 87 -11.82 3.77 -10.46
CA ARG A 87 -10.77 3.71 -9.44
C ARG A 87 -9.38 4.06 -9.98
N LEU A 88 -9.23 4.26 -11.30
CA LEU A 88 -8.02 4.81 -11.87
C LEU A 88 -8.06 6.33 -11.84
N TRP A 89 -6.88 6.94 -11.70
CA TRP A 89 -6.76 8.39 -11.78
C TRP A 89 -6.97 8.88 -13.22
N PRO A 90 -7.86 9.86 -13.46
CA PRO A 90 -8.11 10.39 -14.80
C PRO A 90 -6.81 10.81 -15.49
N ASN A 91 -6.62 10.34 -16.73
CA ASN A 91 -5.42 10.61 -17.53
C ASN A 91 -4.08 10.23 -16.86
N GLY A 92 -4.11 9.40 -15.82
CA GLY A 92 -2.93 9.09 -15.01
C GLY A 92 -2.35 10.31 -14.28
N THR A 93 -3.14 11.35 -14.05
CA THR A 93 -2.71 12.55 -13.31
C THR A 93 -3.24 12.47 -11.89
N ILE A 94 -2.34 12.62 -10.92
CA ILE A 94 -2.62 12.50 -9.49
C ILE A 94 -2.21 13.82 -8.82
N PRO A 95 -3.17 14.72 -8.54
CA PRO A 95 -2.91 15.89 -7.72
C PRO A 95 -2.51 15.46 -6.31
N PHE A 96 -1.54 16.14 -5.70
CA PHE A 96 -1.12 15.86 -4.33
C PHE A 96 -0.77 17.12 -3.56
N GLU A 97 -1.00 17.07 -2.26
CA GLU A 97 -0.52 18.03 -1.28
C GLU A 97 0.36 17.30 -0.25
N ILE A 98 1.50 17.89 0.12
CA ILE A 98 2.37 17.37 1.17
C ILE A 98 2.15 18.22 2.41
N SER A 99 1.78 17.58 3.51
CA SER A 99 1.56 18.27 4.78
C SER A 99 2.79 19.09 5.21
N PRO A 100 2.61 20.34 5.67
CA PRO A 100 3.71 21.16 6.19
C PRO A 100 4.28 20.61 7.52
N ARG A 101 3.70 19.54 8.06
CA ARG A 101 4.15 18.86 9.29
C ARG A 101 5.38 17.97 9.08
N TYR A 102 5.78 17.71 7.85
CA TYR A 102 7.04 17.02 7.55
C TYR A 102 8.22 17.97 7.65
N GLU A 103 9.33 17.50 8.22
CA GLU A 103 10.57 18.25 8.14
C GLU A 103 11.21 18.14 6.75
N ASP A 104 12.24 18.95 6.50
CA ASP A 104 12.94 19.03 5.21
C ASP A 104 13.46 17.66 4.72
N LYS A 105 13.84 16.77 5.63
CA LYS A 105 14.39 15.45 5.28
C LYS A 105 13.29 14.53 4.76
N GLU A 106 12.17 14.42 5.48
CA GLU A 106 10.99 13.66 5.05
C GLU A 106 10.43 14.21 3.74
N TRP A 107 10.26 15.53 3.65
CA TRP A 107 9.76 16.20 2.45
C TRP A 107 10.60 15.84 1.22
N LYS A 108 11.94 15.86 1.35
CA LYS A 108 12.86 15.54 0.24
C LYS A 108 12.68 14.10 -0.23
N LEU A 109 12.50 13.15 0.68
CA LEU A 109 12.26 11.74 0.34
C LEU A 109 10.91 11.54 -0.36
N ILE A 110 9.85 12.22 0.10
CA ILE A 110 8.53 12.18 -0.57
C ILE A 110 8.66 12.71 -1.99
N VAL A 111 9.25 13.89 -2.17
CA VAL A 111 9.41 14.51 -3.48
C VAL A 111 10.32 13.68 -4.40
N GLN A 112 11.34 13.01 -3.86
CA GLN A 112 12.16 12.09 -4.63
C GLN A 112 11.32 10.92 -5.17
N ALA A 113 10.51 10.27 -4.33
CA ALA A 113 9.63 9.19 -4.77
C ALA A 113 8.64 9.64 -5.86
N LEU A 114 8.00 10.80 -5.68
CA LEU A 114 7.09 11.39 -6.67
C LEU A 114 7.80 11.67 -8.01
N LYS A 115 9.02 12.23 -7.96
CA LYS A 115 9.85 12.46 -9.16
C LYS A 115 10.23 11.15 -9.84
N THR A 116 10.51 10.09 -9.08
CA THR A 116 10.84 8.77 -9.62
C THR A 116 9.67 8.20 -10.42
N PHE A 117 8.44 8.24 -9.90
CA PHE A 117 7.24 7.84 -10.66
C PHE A 117 7.04 8.70 -11.92
N ASN A 118 7.20 10.02 -11.79
CA ASN A 118 7.05 10.96 -12.91
C ASN A 118 8.10 10.73 -14.02
N ALA A 119 9.28 10.20 -13.69
CA ALA A 119 10.31 9.89 -14.68
C ALA A 119 10.08 8.53 -15.36
N LEU A 120 9.75 7.51 -14.56
CA LEU A 120 9.71 6.12 -15.02
C LEU A 120 8.37 5.72 -15.63
N THR A 121 7.30 6.47 -15.35
CA THR A 121 5.95 6.09 -15.74
C THR A 121 5.20 7.19 -16.48
N CYS A 122 4.09 6.82 -17.09
CA CYS A 122 3.13 7.78 -17.63
C CYS A 122 2.21 8.40 -16.57
N VAL A 123 2.19 7.86 -15.35
CA VAL A 123 1.51 8.53 -14.22
C VAL A 123 2.27 9.81 -13.87
N LYS A 124 1.51 10.86 -13.57
CA LYS A 124 2.03 12.19 -13.23
C LYS A 124 1.44 12.65 -11.91
N PHE A 125 2.28 12.66 -10.88
CA PHE A 125 2.04 13.40 -9.66
C PHE A 125 2.26 14.88 -9.93
N VAL A 126 1.23 15.70 -9.67
CA VAL A 126 1.25 17.14 -9.85
C VAL A 126 0.86 17.83 -8.54
N PRO A 127 1.47 18.98 -8.18
CA PRO A 127 1.02 19.71 -7.00
C PRO A 127 -0.47 20.03 -7.10
N TYR A 128 -1.18 19.89 -5.99
CA TYR A 128 -2.57 20.29 -5.87
C TYR A 128 -2.70 21.79 -6.12
N ASP A 129 -3.67 22.17 -6.95
CA ASP A 129 -3.92 23.54 -7.39
C ASP A 129 -4.92 24.29 -6.49
N GLY A 130 -5.52 23.61 -5.52
CA GLY A 130 -6.57 24.15 -4.66
C GLY A 130 -7.98 24.03 -5.25
N GLU A 131 -8.13 23.49 -6.46
CA GLU A 131 -9.41 23.39 -7.19
C GLU A 131 -9.80 21.95 -7.54
N ALA A 132 -8.84 21.04 -7.71
CA ALA A 132 -9.13 19.66 -8.07
C ALA A 132 -9.98 18.92 -7.01
N ASP A 133 -11.11 18.34 -7.43
CA ASP A 133 -12.01 17.61 -6.52
C ASP A 133 -11.36 16.36 -5.88
N ASP A 134 -10.45 15.71 -6.62
CA ASP A 134 -9.80 14.46 -6.21
C ASP A 134 -8.28 14.66 -6.09
N TYR A 135 -7.72 14.46 -4.90
CA TYR A 135 -6.28 14.60 -4.67
C TYR A 135 -5.79 13.73 -3.51
N LEU A 136 -4.47 13.53 -3.46
CA LEU A 136 -3.80 12.88 -2.34
C LEU A 136 -3.36 13.92 -1.31
N LEU A 137 -3.74 13.73 -0.05
CA LEU A 137 -3.11 14.40 1.08
C LEU A 137 -2.05 13.46 1.67
N ILE A 138 -0.77 13.81 1.50
CA ILE A 138 0.35 13.05 2.08
C ILE A 138 0.67 13.65 3.43
N GLU A 139 0.38 12.94 4.52
CA GLU A 139 0.48 13.50 5.86
C GLU A 139 0.89 12.49 6.95
N PRO A 140 1.50 12.94 8.06
CA PRO A 140 1.71 12.07 9.22
C PRO A 140 0.36 11.72 9.85
N PRO A 141 0.13 10.46 10.26
CA PRO A 141 -1.08 10.11 11.01
C PRO A 141 -1.11 10.89 12.35
N GLU A 142 -2.25 11.50 12.65
CA GLU A 142 -2.53 12.16 13.94
C GLU A 142 -3.73 11.48 14.62
N ASP A 143 -4.89 11.52 13.95
CA ASP A 143 -6.13 10.91 14.41
C ASP A 143 -6.44 9.67 13.55
N GLY A 144 -5.74 8.57 13.79
CA GLY A 144 -5.93 7.35 13.01
C GLY A 144 -4.88 6.27 13.26
N PRO A 145 -4.87 5.21 12.43
CA PRO A 145 -3.87 4.17 12.49
C PRO A 145 -2.46 4.76 12.30
N LEU A 146 -1.55 4.47 13.22
CA LEU A 146 -0.13 4.79 13.07
C LEU A 146 0.51 3.93 11.98
N GLY A 147 1.68 4.34 11.50
CA GLY A 147 2.45 3.61 10.48
C GLY A 147 2.32 4.18 9.07
N CYS A 148 2.57 3.32 8.06
CA CYS A 148 2.43 3.62 6.65
C CYS A 148 1.15 2.97 6.13
N TRP A 149 0.30 3.74 5.47
CA TRP A 149 -0.89 3.16 4.82
C TRP A 149 -1.48 4.07 3.75
N SER A 150 -2.25 3.46 2.85
CA SER A 150 -2.99 4.17 1.80
C SER A 150 -4.28 3.46 1.41
N TYR A 151 -5.11 4.14 0.63
CA TYR A 151 -6.19 3.52 -0.13
C TYR A 151 -5.66 2.97 -1.44
N VAL A 152 -6.33 1.94 -1.99
CA VAL A 152 -5.96 1.43 -3.31
C VAL A 152 -6.75 2.14 -4.42
N GLY A 153 -6.02 2.91 -5.23
CA GLY A 153 -6.58 3.68 -6.34
C GLY A 153 -7.32 4.95 -5.90
N LYS A 154 -7.99 5.58 -6.86
CA LYS A 154 -8.82 6.77 -6.64
C LYS A 154 -10.14 6.40 -5.97
N ARG A 155 -10.41 7.01 -4.81
CA ARG A 155 -11.70 6.91 -4.10
C ARG A 155 -12.66 8.03 -4.48
N GLY A 156 -12.10 9.21 -4.71
CA GLY A 156 -12.83 10.46 -4.88
C GLY A 156 -12.72 11.35 -3.64
N GLY A 157 -12.72 12.67 -3.84
CA GLY A 157 -12.42 13.64 -2.80
C GLY A 157 -10.95 13.65 -2.41
N GLU A 158 -10.64 14.36 -1.32
CA GLU A 158 -9.39 14.20 -0.60
C GLU A 158 -9.25 12.74 -0.10
N GLN A 159 -8.08 12.14 -0.32
CA GLN A 159 -7.74 10.85 0.29
C GLN A 159 -6.30 10.85 0.83
N VAL A 160 -6.14 10.28 2.02
CA VAL A 160 -4.88 10.30 2.75
C VAL A 160 -3.93 9.21 2.25
N VAL A 161 -2.65 9.57 2.14
CA VAL A 161 -1.49 8.67 2.19
C VAL A 161 -0.77 8.96 3.50
N ALA A 162 -0.88 8.06 4.47
CA ALA A 162 -0.31 8.27 5.78
C ALA A 162 1.15 7.80 5.80
N LEU A 163 2.08 8.69 6.14
CA LEU A 163 3.48 8.32 6.34
C LEU A 163 3.94 8.75 7.74
N GLN A 164 3.99 7.79 8.67
CA GLN A 164 4.57 7.96 10.01
C GLN A 164 6.00 8.54 9.94
N ARG A 165 6.19 9.67 10.64
CA ARG A 165 7.49 10.33 10.80
C ARG A 165 8.41 9.51 11.71
N PRO A 166 9.75 9.66 11.59
CA PRO A 166 10.66 9.10 12.57
C PRO A 166 10.38 9.66 13.97
N ASP A 167 10.36 8.79 14.96
CA ASP A 167 10.43 9.14 16.37
C ASP A 167 11.36 8.15 17.10
N GLU A 168 11.60 8.36 18.40
CA GLU A 168 12.59 7.58 19.16
C GLU A 168 12.17 6.11 19.40
N THR A 169 10.89 5.78 19.26
CA THR A 169 10.32 4.52 19.75
C THR A 169 9.56 3.72 18.71
N SER A 170 9.16 4.36 17.61
CA SER A 170 8.23 3.80 16.63
C SER A 170 8.91 3.53 15.30
N ALA A 171 8.49 2.44 14.65
CA ALA A 171 8.83 2.21 13.26
C ALA A 171 8.22 3.31 12.37
N HIS A 172 8.92 3.70 11.30
CA HIS A 172 8.54 4.85 10.48
C HIS A 172 8.74 4.61 8.98
N CYS A 173 8.02 5.40 8.18
CA CYS A 173 7.96 5.24 6.72
C CYS A 173 9.20 5.75 5.99
N PHE A 174 10.01 6.57 6.66
CA PHE A 174 11.19 7.23 6.09
C PHE A 174 12.50 6.43 6.22
N SER A 175 12.41 5.15 6.58
CA SER A 175 13.59 4.26 6.64
C SER A 175 14.16 3.94 5.25
N SER A 176 13.36 4.11 4.18
CA SER A 176 13.78 4.01 2.79
C SER A 176 12.79 4.66 1.82
N GLU A 177 13.26 5.06 0.64
CA GLU A 177 12.39 5.60 -0.43
C GLU A 177 11.33 4.58 -0.88
N GLY A 178 11.67 3.28 -0.89
CA GLY A 178 10.77 2.22 -1.30
C GLY A 178 9.51 2.07 -0.45
N ARG A 179 9.53 2.44 0.84
CA ARG A 179 8.30 2.44 1.67
C ARG A 179 7.33 3.53 1.25
N ILE A 180 7.85 4.72 0.94
CA ILE A 180 7.03 5.81 0.39
C ILE A 180 6.47 5.39 -0.99
N MET A 181 7.30 4.78 -1.83
CA MET A 181 6.85 4.24 -3.11
C MET A 181 5.78 3.17 -2.98
N HIS A 182 5.84 2.32 -1.95
CA HIS A 182 4.85 1.30 -1.66
C HIS A 182 3.45 1.93 -1.48
N GLU A 183 3.35 2.91 -0.58
CA GLU A 183 2.08 3.59 -0.31
C GLU A 183 1.56 4.39 -1.52
N LEU A 184 2.47 5.05 -2.25
CA LEU A 184 2.09 5.72 -3.50
C LEU A 184 1.63 4.72 -4.56
N MET A 185 2.18 3.52 -4.59
CA MET A 185 1.80 2.46 -5.52
C MET A 185 0.44 1.84 -5.16
N HIS A 186 0.08 1.77 -3.87
CA HIS A 186 -1.31 1.59 -3.43
C HIS A 186 -2.21 2.69 -3.97
N ALA A 187 -1.89 3.96 -3.73
CA ALA A 187 -2.69 5.10 -4.22
C ALA A 187 -2.86 5.11 -5.75
N ILE A 188 -1.86 4.65 -6.51
CA ILE A 188 -1.93 4.47 -7.96
C ILE A 188 -2.96 3.40 -8.38
N GLY A 189 -3.19 2.39 -7.54
CA GLY A 189 -4.17 1.32 -7.76
C GLY A 189 -3.61 -0.10 -7.75
N ILE A 190 -2.43 -0.33 -7.18
CA ILE A 190 -1.80 -1.66 -7.13
C ILE A 190 -1.97 -2.27 -5.73
N TYR A 191 -2.33 -3.55 -5.71
CA TYR A 191 -2.37 -4.36 -4.49
C TYR A 191 -1.08 -5.14 -4.29
N HIS A 192 -0.94 -5.74 -3.11
CA HIS A 192 0.16 -6.61 -2.77
C HIS A 192 0.39 -7.78 -3.73
N GLU A 193 1.66 -8.09 -4.00
CA GLU A 193 2.06 -9.17 -4.90
C GLU A 193 1.73 -10.55 -4.31
N GLN A 194 1.95 -10.76 -3.01
CA GLN A 194 1.66 -12.05 -2.34
C GLN A 194 0.17 -12.37 -2.23
N SER A 195 -0.70 -11.44 -2.65
CA SER A 195 -2.15 -11.62 -2.65
C SER A 195 -2.72 -12.09 -4.00
N ARG A 196 -1.86 -12.22 -5.03
CA ARG A 196 -2.25 -12.73 -6.35
C ARG A 196 -2.83 -14.14 -6.26
N ALA A 197 -3.85 -14.40 -7.09
CA ALA A 197 -4.51 -15.70 -7.18
C ALA A 197 -3.60 -16.88 -7.58
N ASP A 198 -2.43 -16.60 -8.17
CA ASP A 198 -1.42 -17.59 -8.56
C ASP A 198 -0.23 -17.68 -7.59
N ARG A 199 -0.23 -16.93 -6.48
CA ARG A 199 0.92 -16.82 -5.55
C ARG A 199 1.38 -18.16 -4.97
N ASP A 200 0.47 -19.12 -4.79
CA ASP A 200 0.80 -20.46 -4.26
C ASP A 200 1.68 -21.29 -5.23
N ASN A 201 1.87 -20.83 -6.48
CA ASN A 201 2.86 -21.41 -7.40
C ASN A 201 4.30 -20.87 -7.17
N PHE A 202 4.46 -19.84 -6.35
CA PHE A 202 5.71 -19.07 -6.19
C PHE A 202 6.17 -19.00 -4.74
N VAL A 203 5.24 -18.93 -3.79
CA VAL A 203 5.52 -18.84 -2.36
C VAL A 203 4.72 -19.88 -1.58
N LYS A 204 5.28 -20.33 -0.46
CA LYS A 204 4.56 -21.11 0.56
C LYS A 204 4.20 -20.20 1.73
N ILE A 205 2.94 -20.23 2.15
CA ILE A 205 2.48 -19.60 3.40
C ILE A 205 2.52 -20.61 4.53
N HIS A 206 3.17 -20.26 5.64
CA HIS A 206 3.26 -21.06 6.87
C HIS A 206 2.21 -20.55 7.88
N TRP A 207 0.97 -21.01 7.72
CA TRP A 207 -0.20 -20.55 8.47
C TRP A 207 -0.10 -20.71 9.99
N GLU A 208 0.66 -21.71 10.41
CA GLU A 208 1.02 -22.02 11.79
C GLU A 208 1.93 -20.97 12.43
N ASN A 209 2.74 -20.28 11.61
CA ASN A 209 3.70 -19.26 12.05
C ASN A 209 3.08 -17.86 12.13
N ILE A 210 1.90 -17.65 11.53
CA ILE A 210 1.18 -16.37 11.53
C ILE A 210 0.40 -16.22 12.83
N VAL A 211 0.45 -15.03 13.44
CA VAL A 211 -0.40 -14.68 14.58
C VAL A 211 -1.88 -14.87 14.16
N PRO A 212 -2.70 -15.66 14.89
CA PRO A 212 -4.03 -16.08 14.43
C PRO A 212 -4.92 -14.93 13.91
N ARG A 213 -4.96 -13.80 14.61
CA ARG A 213 -5.75 -12.60 14.24
C ARG A 213 -5.35 -11.97 12.90
N PHE A 214 -4.11 -12.18 12.43
CA PHE A 214 -3.58 -11.61 11.19
C PHE A 214 -3.58 -12.56 9.99
N ARG A 215 -4.03 -13.82 10.15
CA ARG A 215 -4.13 -14.78 9.02
C ARG A 215 -4.96 -14.23 7.85
N LYS A 216 -5.95 -13.37 8.11
CA LYS A 216 -6.75 -12.71 7.07
C LYS A 216 -5.90 -11.90 6.07
N ASN A 217 -4.76 -11.36 6.49
CA ASN A 217 -3.86 -10.55 5.65
C ASN A 217 -3.13 -11.38 4.59
N PHE A 218 -3.12 -12.71 4.73
CA PHE A 218 -2.53 -13.63 3.74
C PHE A 218 -3.57 -14.23 2.78
N LYS A 219 -4.84 -13.81 2.87
CA LYS A 219 -5.86 -14.28 1.92
C LYS A 219 -5.66 -13.66 0.54
N LEU A 220 -5.98 -14.44 -0.49
CA LEU A 220 -5.91 -14.01 -1.88
C LEU A 220 -6.98 -12.96 -2.17
N ILE A 221 -6.64 -11.93 -2.95
CA ILE A 221 -7.60 -10.89 -3.37
C ILE A 221 -8.64 -11.43 -4.36
N SER A 222 -8.27 -12.45 -5.14
CA SER A 222 -9.21 -13.17 -6.00
C SER A 222 -8.91 -14.65 -5.99
N ARG A 223 -9.96 -15.48 -6.00
CA ARG A 223 -9.84 -16.93 -6.18
C ARG A 223 -9.79 -17.33 -7.66
N LYS A 224 -10.11 -16.42 -8.58
CA LYS A 224 -10.07 -16.71 -10.02
C LYS A 224 -8.63 -16.62 -10.50
N LYS A 225 -8.07 -17.75 -10.92
CA LYS A 225 -6.77 -17.79 -11.63
C LYS A 225 -6.95 -17.07 -12.96
N GLY A 226 -6.57 -15.79 -13.01
CA GLY A 226 -6.53 -15.01 -14.24
C GLY A 226 -5.21 -15.23 -14.98
N LYS A 227 -5.19 -14.94 -16.28
CA LYS A 227 -3.92 -14.69 -16.98
C LYS A 227 -3.39 -13.35 -16.48
N TYR A 228 -2.26 -13.35 -15.80
CA TYR A 228 -1.57 -12.12 -15.42
C TYR A 228 -0.74 -11.62 -16.61
N SER A 229 -0.74 -10.31 -16.86
CA SER A 229 0.08 -9.69 -17.92
C SER A 229 1.58 -9.77 -17.62
N PHE A 230 1.94 -10.03 -16.36
CA PHE A 230 3.31 -10.06 -15.87
C PHE A 230 3.54 -11.27 -14.97
N ASP A 231 4.77 -11.77 -14.98
CA ASP A 231 5.23 -12.83 -14.08
C ASP A 231 5.10 -12.40 -12.61
N TYR A 232 5.15 -13.39 -11.71
CA TYR A 232 5.20 -13.11 -10.28
C TYR A 232 6.53 -12.47 -9.90
N ASP A 233 6.46 -11.35 -9.21
CA ASP A 233 7.61 -10.52 -8.94
C ASP A 233 8.03 -10.55 -7.47
N TYR A 234 8.98 -11.42 -7.14
CA TYR A 234 9.55 -11.50 -5.80
C TYR A 234 10.24 -10.21 -5.34
N ASN A 235 10.73 -9.40 -6.29
CA ASN A 235 11.40 -8.12 -6.02
C ASN A 235 10.43 -6.95 -5.99
N SER A 236 9.13 -7.17 -6.20
CA SER A 236 8.13 -6.11 -6.15
C SER A 236 8.21 -5.38 -4.81
N VAL A 237 8.18 -4.05 -4.85
CA VAL A 237 8.04 -3.24 -3.64
C VAL A 237 6.73 -3.55 -2.91
N MET A 238 5.74 -4.09 -3.64
CA MET A 238 4.43 -4.54 -3.14
C MET A 238 4.45 -5.97 -2.59
N HIS A 239 5.60 -6.63 -2.48
CA HIS A 239 5.70 -7.97 -1.90
C HIS A 239 6.01 -7.88 -0.40
N TYR A 240 5.27 -8.61 0.44
CA TYR A 240 5.63 -8.77 1.85
C TYR A 240 6.99 -9.43 2.07
N GLY A 241 7.62 -9.13 3.20
CA GLY A 241 8.78 -9.88 3.69
C GLY A 241 8.42 -11.22 4.32
N GLU A 242 9.44 -12.02 4.61
CA GLU A 242 9.32 -13.40 5.12
C GLU A 242 8.64 -13.49 6.49
N TYR A 243 8.73 -12.43 7.31
CA TYR A 243 8.30 -12.44 8.72
C TYR A 243 7.11 -11.53 9.03
N TYR A 244 6.41 -11.03 8.01
CA TYR A 244 5.22 -10.19 8.22
C TYR A 244 4.18 -10.96 9.05
N PHE A 245 3.68 -10.33 10.12
CA PHE A 245 2.72 -10.92 11.08
C PHE A 245 3.14 -12.26 11.70
N SER A 246 4.45 -12.50 11.82
CA SER A 246 4.99 -13.69 12.48
C SER A 246 4.70 -13.69 13.97
N LYS A 247 4.48 -14.88 14.54
CA LYS A 247 4.46 -15.10 16.00
C LYS A 247 5.82 -14.88 16.66
N LYS A 248 6.91 -14.93 15.90
CA LYS A 248 8.29 -14.71 16.36
C LYS A 248 9.16 -14.27 15.18
N LYS A 249 9.27 -12.95 14.99
CA LYS A 249 10.00 -12.33 13.88
C LYS A 249 11.47 -12.79 13.86
N GLY A 250 12.01 -13.05 12.68
CA GLY A 250 13.38 -13.56 12.48
C GLY A 250 13.60 -15.05 12.78
N VAL A 251 12.60 -15.75 13.34
CA VAL A 251 12.69 -17.20 13.62
C VAL A 251 11.61 -17.98 12.87
N MET A 252 10.36 -17.50 12.91
CA MET A 252 9.21 -18.19 12.34
C MET A 252 8.75 -17.48 11.07
N ALA A 253 9.35 -17.80 9.92
CA ALA A 253 8.93 -17.22 8.64
C ALA A 253 7.46 -17.55 8.35
N THR A 254 6.65 -16.54 8.04
CA THR A 254 5.25 -16.70 7.65
C THR A 254 5.10 -16.97 6.16
N MET A 255 6.09 -16.62 5.37
CA MET A 255 6.13 -16.85 3.93
C MET A 255 7.55 -17.12 3.45
N THR A 256 7.72 -18.10 2.55
CA THR A 256 9.02 -18.41 1.92
C THR A 256 8.85 -18.63 0.42
N PRO A 257 9.77 -18.14 -0.43
CA PRO A 257 9.81 -18.50 -1.85
C PRO A 257 9.97 -20.01 -2.06
N LEU A 258 9.31 -20.55 -3.09
CA LEU A 258 9.49 -21.94 -3.52
C LEU A 258 10.79 -22.10 -4.33
N GLN A 259 11.23 -21.03 -4.99
CA GLN A 259 12.50 -21.01 -5.71
C GLN A 259 13.68 -20.79 -4.73
N PRO A 260 14.66 -21.71 -4.68
CA PRO A 260 15.81 -21.57 -3.80
C PRO A 260 16.63 -20.30 -4.08
N GLY A 261 17.11 -19.64 -3.02
CA GLY A 261 18.00 -18.48 -3.11
C GLY A 261 17.32 -17.15 -3.45
N VAL A 262 16.01 -17.15 -3.71
CA VAL A 262 15.22 -15.93 -3.91
C VAL A 262 14.95 -15.25 -2.57
N ARG A 263 14.99 -13.91 -2.56
CA ARG A 263 14.62 -13.08 -1.41
C ARG A 263 13.35 -12.28 -1.74
N ILE A 264 12.60 -11.91 -0.71
CA ILE A 264 11.34 -11.16 -0.82
C ILE A 264 11.28 -10.05 0.23
N GLY A 265 10.40 -9.06 0.03
CA GLY A 265 10.17 -7.98 1.00
C GLY A 265 11.12 -6.80 0.91
N GLN A 266 11.74 -6.57 -0.25
CA GLN A 266 12.60 -5.41 -0.43
C GLN A 266 11.79 -4.11 -0.33
N ARG A 267 12.38 -3.07 0.29
CA ARG A 267 11.82 -1.71 0.37
C ARG A 267 12.84 -0.68 -0.12
N LYS A 268 13.65 -1.01 -1.12
CA LYS A 268 14.68 -0.11 -1.66
C LYS A 268 14.09 0.83 -2.71
N THR A 269 13.42 0.28 -3.73
CA THR A 269 12.84 1.03 -4.85
C THR A 269 11.85 0.16 -5.62
N LEU A 270 11.26 0.66 -6.71
CA LEU A 270 10.44 -0.11 -7.63
C LEU A 270 11.26 -1.20 -8.33
N SER A 271 10.68 -2.40 -8.48
CA SER A 271 11.25 -3.37 -9.40
C SER A 271 11.01 -2.95 -10.86
N LYS A 272 11.72 -3.60 -11.78
CA LYS A 272 11.40 -3.51 -13.21
C LYS A 272 9.92 -3.82 -13.50
N ILE A 273 9.37 -4.87 -12.88
CA ILE A 273 8.00 -5.32 -13.15
C ILE A 273 6.98 -4.37 -12.52
N ASP A 274 7.26 -3.75 -11.37
CA ASP A 274 6.41 -2.71 -10.78
C ASP A 274 6.23 -1.54 -11.75
N CYS A 275 7.33 -1.03 -12.31
CA CYS A 275 7.33 0.02 -13.31
C CYS A 275 6.51 -0.37 -14.55
N LEU A 276 6.63 -1.62 -15.02
CA LEU A 276 5.85 -2.11 -16.15
C LEU A 276 4.36 -2.25 -15.82
N LYS A 277 4.01 -2.74 -14.62
CA LYS A 277 2.63 -2.87 -14.14
C LYS A 277 1.93 -1.53 -14.12
N ILE A 278 2.56 -0.48 -13.60
CA ILE A 278 1.98 0.88 -13.58
C ILE A 278 1.74 1.38 -15.00
N ASN A 279 2.73 1.23 -15.88
CA ASN A 279 2.60 1.70 -17.26
C ASN A 279 1.56 0.90 -18.07
N ASP A 280 1.39 -0.40 -17.79
CA ASP A 280 0.34 -1.22 -18.41
C ASP A 280 -1.04 -0.82 -17.90
N LEU A 281 -1.16 -0.61 -16.59
CA LEU A 281 -2.39 -0.21 -15.92
C LEU A 281 -2.98 1.08 -16.51
N TYR A 282 -2.12 2.05 -16.82
CA TYR A 282 -2.50 3.33 -17.44
C TYR A 282 -2.36 3.32 -18.98
N GLY A 283 -2.21 2.14 -19.60
CA GLY A 283 -2.30 1.94 -21.05
C GLY A 283 -1.16 2.51 -21.88
N CYS A 284 -0.06 2.94 -21.26
CA CYS A 284 1.03 3.65 -21.94
C CYS A 284 2.15 2.76 -22.46
N LEU A 285 2.04 1.43 -22.30
CA LEU A 285 2.89 0.45 -22.96
C LEU A 285 2.55 0.23 -24.45
N LYS A 286 1.60 0.97 -25.02
CA LYS A 286 1.24 0.88 -26.45
C LYS A 286 1.93 1.99 -27.27
N GLY A 287 2.15 1.73 -28.56
CA GLY A 287 2.69 2.72 -29.50
C GLY A 287 4.14 3.15 -29.25
N ARG A 288 4.53 4.31 -29.82
CA ARG A 288 5.92 4.80 -29.83
C ARG A 288 6.44 5.14 -28.42
N ARG A 289 5.59 5.69 -27.54
CA ARG A 289 5.94 6.00 -26.14
C ARG A 289 6.11 4.73 -25.28
N GLY A 290 5.41 3.64 -25.60
CA GLY A 290 5.55 2.38 -24.88
C GLY A 290 6.94 1.75 -24.97
N LYS A 291 7.67 1.95 -26.07
CA LYS A 291 9.07 1.49 -26.19
C LYS A 291 9.98 2.22 -25.19
N MET A 292 9.81 3.53 -25.05
CA MET A 292 10.57 4.36 -24.10
C MET A 292 10.32 3.92 -22.65
N TYR A 293 9.06 3.73 -22.24
CA TYR A 293 8.77 3.28 -20.88
C TYR A 293 9.32 1.88 -20.59
N ARG A 294 9.25 0.95 -21.55
CA ARG A 294 9.94 -0.34 -21.40
C ARG A 294 11.43 -0.13 -21.15
N SER A 295 12.11 0.66 -21.99
CA SER A 295 13.53 0.96 -21.82
C SER A 295 13.85 1.57 -20.46
N PHE A 296 13.04 2.52 -19.97
CA PHE A 296 13.22 3.10 -18.64
C PHE A 296 13.04 2.08 -17.52
N CYS A 297 12.00 1.26 -17.56
CA CYS A 297 11.80 0.20 -16.55
C CYS A 297 12.94 -0.84 -16.59
N HIS A 298 13.52 -1.11 -17.77
CA HIS A 298 14.66 -2.02 -17.91
C HIS A 298 15.97 -1.50 -17.29
N LEU A 299 16.07 -0.19 -17.00
CA LEU A 299 17.21 0.39 -16.31
C LEU A 299 17.14 0.21 -14.78
N LEU A 300 16.00 -0.25 -14.25
CA LEU A 300 15.87 -0.57 -12.84
C LEU A 300 16.65 -1.85 -12.53
N GLY A 301 17.58 -1.75 -11.58
CA GLY A 301 18.55 -2.79 -11.22
C GLY A 301 18.08 -3.77 -10.13
N LEU A 302 16.77 -3.99 -10.00
CA LEU A 302 16.15 -4.97 -9.10
C LEU A 302 15.16 -5.86 -9.86
#